data_AF-A0AAW5F6D2-F1
#
_entry.id   AF-A0AAW5F6D2-F1
#
_cell.length_a   1.000
_cell.length_b   1.000
_cell.length_c   1.000
_cell.angle_alpha   90.00
_cell.angle_beta   90.00
_cell.angle_gamma   90.00
#
_symmetry.space_group_name_H-M   'P 1'
#
loop_
_entity.id
_entity.type
_entity.pdbx_description
1 polymer ?
#
loop_
_entity_poly.entity_id
_entity_poly.type
_entity_poly.pdbx_seq_one_letter_code
_entity_poly.pdbx_strand_id
1 'polypeptide(L)'
;MARELTREEKAAIRSLVAKWCANYDQEYGCLPLDCECYMLGKCWTGVLCRYFQEAVLPLNPVLEATLTTQGPRPDFKICPVCGGAVAPDRRQAYCSEACALKAHRRQQREYMRKKRGRTVDN
;
A
#
# COMPACT_ATOMS: atom_id res chain seq x y z
N MET A 1 -5.75 12.36 4.23
CA MET A 1 -6.86 12.93 3.42
C MET A 1 -7.55 11.77 2.72
N ALA A 2 -8.89 11.70 2.77
CA ALA A 2 -9.63 10.66 2.06
C ALA A 2 -9.54 10.93 0.54
N ARG A 3 -9.04 9.95 -0.22
CA ARG A 3 -9.03 10.03 -1.68
C ARG A 3 -10.46 9.93 -2.20
N GLU A 4 -10.71 10.51 -3.36
CA GLU A 4 -11.96 10.25 -4.05
C GLU A 4 -11.99 8.82 -4.59
N LEU A 5 -13.11 8.11 -4.38
CA LEU A 5 -13.32 6.79 -4.96
C LEU A 5 -13.65 6.88 -6.46
N THR A 6 -13.10 5.95 -7.22
CA THR A 6 -13.40 5.75 -8.65
C THR A 6 -14.86 5.33 -8.84
N ARG A 7 -15.36 5.44 -10.08
CA ARG A 7 -16.73 5.04 -10.42
C ARG A 7 -16.94 3.55 -10.18
N GLU A 8 -15.93 2.75 -10.53
CA GLU A 8 -15.91 1.29 -10.39
C GLU A 8 -15.97 0.88 -8.91
N GLU A 9 -15.15 1.51 -8.05
CA GLU A 9 -15.18 1.27 -6.60
C GLU A 9 -16.54 1.61 -6.01
N LYS A 10 -17.11 2.78 -6.36
CA LYS A 10 -18.46 3.18 -5.92
C LYS A 10 -19.53 2.16 -6.34
N ALA A 11 -19.44 1.63 -7.57
CA ALA A 11 -20.37 0.63 -8.06
C ALA A 11 -20.21 -0.73 -7.33
N ALA A 12 -18.97 -1.16 -7.10
CA ALA A 12 -18.69 -2.40 -6.38
C ALA A 12 -19.19 -2.36 -4.94
N ILE A 13 -18.98 -1.23 -4.24
CA ILE A 13 -19.50 -1.03 -2.88
C ILE A 13 -21.04 -1.09 -2.88
N ARG A 14 -21.71 -0.37 -3.79
CA ARG A 14 -23.18 -0.41 -3.89
C ARG A 14 -23.71 -1.81 -4.11
N SER A 15 -23.06 -2.58 -4.98
CA SER A 15 -23.44 -3.97 -5.25
C SER A 15 -23.30 -4.85 -4.01
N LEU A 16 -22.22 -4.70 -3.25
CA LEU A 16 -22.01 -5.47 -2.02
C LEU A 16 -23.02 -5.11 -0.93
N VAL A 17 -23.30 -3.82 -0.75
CA VAL A 17 -24.29 -3.36 0.23
C VAL A 17 -25.67 -3.92 -0.12
N ALA A 18 -26.10 -3.76 -1.36
CA ALA A 18 -27.41 -4.24 -1.80
C ALA A 18 -27.56 -5.76 -1.71
N LYS A 19 -26.46 -6.52 -1.86
CA LYS A 19 -26.51 -7.98 -1.93
C LYS A 19 -26.29 -8.67 -0.58
N TRP A 20 -25.44 -8.11 0.28
CA TRP A 20 -24.90 -8.84 1.43
C TRP A 20 -24.97 -8.09 2.76
N CYS A 21 -25.33 -6.80 2.76
CA CYS A 21 -25.45 -6.07 4.01
C CYS A 21 -26.73 -6.51 4.74
N ALA A 22 -26.60 -7.19 5.88
CA ALA A 22 -27.74 -7.59 6.70
C ALA A 22 -28.52 -6.40 7.28
N ASN A 23 -27.92 -5.21 7.24
CA ASN A 23 -28.49 -3.96 7.73
C ASN A 23 -29.11 -3.12 6.62
N TYR A 24 -29.09 -3.57 5.38
CA TYR A 24 -29.68 -2.84 4.26
C TYR A 24 -30.97 -3.51 3.80
N ASP A 25 -32.03 -2.72 3.76
CA ASP A 25 -33.31 -3.06 3.18
C ASP A 25 -33.64 -2.09 2.03
N GLN A 26 -34.32 -2.59 1.00
CA GLN A 26 -34.63 -1.79 -0.19
C GLN A 26 -35.73 -0.75 0.05
N GLU A 27 -36.69 -1.02 0.92
CA GLU A 27 -37.82 -0.14 1.23
C GLU A 27 -37.46 0.86 2.33
N TYR A 28 -36.75 0.38 3.36
CA TYR A 28 -36.45 1.18 4.55
C TYR A 28 -35.02 1.75 4.59
N GLY A 29 -34.15 1.36 3.66
CA GLY A 29 -32.76 1.81 3.65
C GLY A 29 -31.91 1.07 4.69
N CYS A 30 -30.97 1.78 5.31
CA CYS A 30 -30.03 1.15 6.23
C CYS A 30 -30.64 1.08 7.63
N LEU A 31 -31.09 -0.07 8.14
CA LEU A 31 -31.77 -0.19 9.45
C LEU A 31 -31.08 0.53 10.64
N PRO A 32 -29.74 0.56 10.75
CA PRO A 32 -29.04 1.33 11.79
C PRO A 32 -29.06 2.85 11.59
N LEU A 33 -29.54 3.35 10.45
CA LEU A 33 -29.65 4.76 10.09
C LEU A 33 -31.13 5.05 9.80
N ASP A 34 -31.66 6.18 10.26
CA ASP A 34 -33.02 6.60 9.89
C ASP A 34 -33.07 7.18 8.46
N CYS A 35 -32.17 6.77 7.57
CA CYS A 35 -32.01 7.27 6.22
C CYS A 35 -31.36 6.24 5.28
N GLU A 36 -31.29 6.57 3.99
CA GLU A 36 -30.57 5.75 3.01
C GLU A 36 -29.12 5.52 3.46
N CYS A 37 -28.63 4.30 3.24
CA CYS A 37 -27.25 3.98 3.54
C CYS A 37 -26.34 4.98 2.82
N TYR A 38 -25.49 5.71 3.55
CA TYR A 38 -24.57 6.66 2.91
C TYR A 38 -23.51 5.96 2.03
N MET A 39 -23.40 4.63 2.11
CA MET A 39 -22.65 3.81 1.14
C MET A 39 -23.36 3.75 -0.23
N LEU A 40 -24.60 4.22 -0.33
CA LEU A 40 -25.42 4.27 -1.54
C LEU A 40 -25.63 5.70 -2.05
N GLY A 41 -25.63 6.72 -1.17
CA GLY A 41 -25.81 8.15 -1.49
C GLY A 41 -24.52 9.00 -1.47
N LYS A 42 -24.44 10.10 -2.25
CA LYS A 42 -23.27 11.02 -2.33
C LYS A 42 -23.00 11.69 -0.97
N CYS A 43 -21.78 11.92 -0.48
CA CYS A 43 -20.47 12.12 -1.09
C CYS A 43 -19.44 11.14 -0.50
N TRP A 44 -18.66 10.47 -1.35
CA TRP A 44 -17.64 9.49 -0.96
C TRP A 44 -16.36 10.15 -0.42
N THR A 45 -16.52 11.18 0.40
CA THR A 45 -15.45 11.94 1.04
C THR A 45 -15.29 11.58 2.52
N GLY A 46 -16.11 10.65 3.03
CA GLY A 46 -16.09 10.17 4.41
C GLY A 46 -15.44 8.79 4.58
N VAL A 47 -15.36 8.35 5.83
CA VAL A 47 -14.98 6.97 6.20
C VAL A 47 -16.04 5.98 5.73
N LEU A 48 -15.64 4.75 5.40
CA LEU A 48 -16.59 3.69 5.07
C LEU A 48 -17.36 3.28 6.33
N CYS A 49 -18.59 2.80 6.15
CA CYS A 49 -19.39 2.24 7.24
C CYS A 49 -18.65 1.11 7.95
N ARG A 50 -18.56 1.17 9.29
CA ARG A 50 -17.83 0.17 10.09
C ARG A 50 -18.35 -1.25 9.85
N TYR A 51 -19.68 -1.43 9.88
CA TYR A 51 -20.27 -2.74 9.59
C TYR A 51 -19.93 -3.20 8.17
N PHE A 52 -19.95 -2.29 7.20
CA PHE A 52 -19.52 -2.61 5.85
C PHE A 52 -18.06 -3.06 5.83
N GLN A 53 -17.15 -2.33 6.46
CA GLN A 53 -15.72 -2.67 6.51
C GLN A 53 -15.46 -4.04 7.15
N GLU A 54 -16.15 -4.36 8.24
CA GLU A 54 -15.86 -5.55 9.04
C GLU A 54 -16.59 -6.80 8.55
N ALA A 55 -17.82 -6.67 8.04
CA ALA A 55 -18.68 -7.81 7.73
C ALA A 55 -18.97 -7.99 6.23
N VAL A 56 -18.98 -6.90 5.44
CA VAL A 56 -19.46 -6.93 4.05
C VAL A 56 -18.31 -6.84 3.05
N LEU A 57 -17.34 -5.94 3.29
CA LEU A 57 -16.18 -5.70 2.43
C LEU A 57 -15.29 -6.94 2.26
N PRO A 58 -15.02 -7.76 3.31
CA PRO A 58 -14.20 -8.97 3.18
C PRO A 58 -14.79 -10.02 2.21
N LEU A 59 -16.08 -9.92 1.88
CA LEU A 59 -16.71 -10.77 0.85
C LEU A 59 -16.20 -10.45 -0.56
N ASN A 60 -15.46 -9.35 -0.74
CA ASN A 60 -14.76 -9.00 -1.98
C ASN A 60 -13.30 -8.59 -1.69
N PRO A 61 -12.38 -9.57 -1.62
CA PRO A 61 -10.97 -9.32 -1.29
C PRO A 61 -10.25 -8.39 -2.27
N VAL A 62 -10.67 -8.37 -3.54
CA VAL A 62 -10.08 -7.49 -4.56
C VAL A 62 -10.44 -6.03 -4.28
N LEU A 63 -11.70 -5.77 -3.96
CA LEU A 63 -12.15 -4.42 -3.59
C LEU A 63 -11.55 -4.01 -2.25
N GLU A 64 -11.51 -4.91 -1.26
CA GLU A 64 -10.89 -4.67 0.03
C GLU A 64 -9.41 -4.27 -0.10
N ALA A 65 -8.63 -5.03 -0.88
CA ALA A 65 -7.24 -4.69 -1.16
C ALA A 65 -7.15 -3.31 -1.81
N THR A 66 -8.00 -2.98 -2.78
CA THR A 66 -7.98 -1.69 -3.49
C THR A 66 -8.33 -0.51 -2.58
N LEU A 67 -9.24 -0.69 -1.63
CA LEU A 67 -9.64 0.33 -0.67
C LEU A 67 -8.60 0.48 0.46
N THR A 68 -7.91 -0.59 0.85
CA THR A 68 -6.96 -0.64 1.97
C THR A 68 -5.50 -0.36 1.57
N THR A 69 -5.08 -0.69 0.34
CA THR A 69 -3.69 -0.47 -0.12
C THR A 69 -3.32 0.98 -0.37
N GLN A 70 -4.27 1.92 -0.30
CA GLN A 70 -4.00 3.34 -0.57
C GLN A 70 -3.60 4.13 0.69
N GLY A 71 -2.66 3.57 1.46
CA GLY A 71 -1.66 4.38 2.14
C GLY A 71 -0.57 4.80 1.13
N PRO A 72 0.31 5.78 1.44
CA PRO A 72 1.48 6.02 0.61
C PRO A 72 2.18 4.68 0.38
N ARG A 73 2.48 4.34 -0.88
CA ARG A 73 3.38 3.20 -1.13
C ARG A 73 4.60 3.42 -0.23
N PRO A 74 5.05 2.41 0.52
CA PRO A 74 6.28 2.57 1.27
C PRO A 74 7.35 3.04 0.28
N ASP A 75 8.04 4.14 0.58
CA ASP A 75 9.09 4.67 -0.29
C ASP A 75 10.26 3.68 -0.29
N PHE A 76 10.13 2.65 -1.12
CA PHE A 76 11.19 1.66 -1.31
C PHE A 76 12.33 2.34 -2.06
N LYS A 77 13.52 2.31 -1.48
CA LYS A 77 14.73 2.73 -2.17
C LYS A 77 15.17 1.63 -3.14
N ILE A 78 15.85 1.98 -4.22
CA ILE A 78 16.40 1.02 -5.17
C ILE A 78 17.77 0.55 -4.66
N CYS A 79 17.99 -0.76 -4.61
CA CYS A 79 19.27 -1.32 -4.22
C CYS A 79 20.35 -1.00 -5.27
N PRO A 80 21.48 -0.37 -4.88
CA PRO A 80 22.52 0.02 -5.83
C PRO A 80 23.30 -1.16 -6.44
N VAL A 81 23.07 -2.39 -5.96
CA VAL A 81 23.79 -3.59 -6.40
C VAL A 81 23.00 -4.40 -7.42
N CYS A 82 21.68 -4.52 -7.24
CA CYS A 82 20.83 -5.38 -8.07
C CYS A 82 19.55 -4.71 -8.57
N GLY A 83 19.25 -3.48 -8.17
CA GLY A 83 18.01 -2.78 -8.54
C GLY A 83 16.75 -3.21 -7.76
N GLY A 84 16.85 -4.19 -6.85
CA GLY A 84 15.72 -4.65 -6.04
C GLY A 84 15.23 -3.63 -5.01
N ALA A 85 13.99 -3.78 -4.53
CA ALA A 85 13.41 -2.92 -3.51
C ALA A 85 14.10 -3.07 -2.16
N VAL A 86 14.41 -1.95 -1.52
CA VAL A 86 14.91 -1.87 -0.14
C VAL A 86 13.82 -1.27 0.72
N ALA A 87 13.45 -1.98 1.79
CA ALA A 87 12.46 -1.51 2.75
C ALA A 87 12.76 -0.07 3.21
N PRO A 88 11.74 0.75 3.51
CA PRO A 88 11.90 2.16 3.89
C PRO A 88 12.59 2.38 5.24
N ASP A 89 13.27 1.38 5.80
CA ASP A 89 14.12 1.58 6.97
C ASP A 89 15.23 2.58 6.64
N ARG A 90 15.33 3.64 7.46
CA ARG A 90 16.32 4.70 7.28
C ARG A 90 17.76 4.18 7.37
N ARG A 91 17.98 3.02 8.01
CA ARG A 91 19.31 2.41 8.19
C ARG A 91 19.71 1.45 7.08
N GLN A 92 18.76 0.87 6.35
CA GLN A 92 19.06 -0.17 5.37
C GLN A 92 19.38 0.41 3.99
N ALA A 93 20.57 0.11 3.48
CA ALA A 93 21.02 0.56 2.15
C ALA A 93 20.90 -0.51 1.05
N TYR A 94 20.71 -1.79 1.43
CA TYR A 94 20.75 -2.93 0.50
C TYR A 94 19.54 -3.84 0.72
N CYS A 95 19.03 -4.44 -0.36
CA CYS A 95 17.85 -5.32 -0.30
C CYS A 95 18.13 -6.67 0.39
N SER A 96 19.40 -7.03 0.57
CA SER A 96 19.83 -8.29 1.16
C SER A 96 21.28 -8.20 1.66
N GLU A 97 21.62 -9.08 2.59
CA GLU A 97 23.00 -9.26 3.09
C GLU A 97 23.97 -9.63 1.95
N ALA A 98 23.51 -10.44 0.99
CA ALA A 98 24.27 -10.75 -0.21
C ALA A 98 24.65 -9.50 -1.02
N CYS A 99 23.74 -8.53 -1.15
CA CYS A 99 24.02 -7.25 -1.80
C CYS A 99 24.98 -6.38 -0.97
N ALA A 100 24.82 -6.35 0.35
CA ALA A 100 25.76 -5.65 1.24
C ALA A 100 27.19 -6.20 1.12
N LEU A 101 27.36 -7.52 1.13
CA LEU A 101 28.65 -8.19 0.95
C LEU A 101 29.27 -7.93 -0.43
N LYS A 102 28.44 -7.90 -1.50
CA LYS A 102 28.91 -7.52 -2.84
C LYS A 102 29.43 -6.09 -2.87
N ALA A 103 28.71 -5.14 -2.26
CA ALA A 103 29.13 -3.75 -2.16
C ALA A 103 30.44 -3.59 -1.37
N HIS A 104 30.53 -4.23 -0.20
CA HIS A 104 31.74 -4.21 0.63
C HIS A 104 32.97 -4.74 -0.11
N ARG A 105 32.83 -5.87 -0.83
CA ARG A 105 33.93 -6.43 -1.64
C ARG A 105 34.38 -5.49 -2.76
N ARG A 106 33.46 -4.76 -3.41
CA ARG A 106 33.82 -3.75 -4.43
C ARG A 106 34.63 -2.61 -3.81
N GLN A 107 34.17 -2.07 -2.69
CA GLN A 107 34.86 -0.99 -1.96
C GLN A 107 36.28 -1.41 -1.53
N GLN A 108 36.45 -2.62 -0.98
CA GLN A 108 37.78 -3.12 -0.60
C GLN A 108 38.72 -3.24 -1.81
N ARG A 109 38.22 -3.73 -2.96
CA ARG A 109 39.03 -3.82 -4.19
C ARG A 109 39.48 -2.44 -4.68
N GLU A 110 38.57 -1.46 -4.67
CA GLU A 110 38.88 -0.07 -5.06
C GLU A 110 39.89 0.58 -4.12
N TYR A 111 39.71 0.40 -2.81
CA TYR A 111 40.66 0.86 -1.80
C TYR A 111 42.06 0.30 -2.03
N MET A 112 42.18 -1.02 -2.24
CA MET A 112 43.48 -1.65 -2.49
C MET A 112 44.11 -1.20 -3.81
N ARG A 113 43.32 -0.95 -4.86
CA ARG A 113 43.81 -0.35 -6.11
C ARG A 113 44.40 1.05 -5.89
N LYS A 114 43.69 1.92 -5.17
CA LYS A 114 44.19 3.27 -4.82
C LYS A 114 45.45 3.23 -3.97
N LYS A 115 45.52 2.30 -3.00
CA LYS A 115 46.69 2.15 -2.12
C LYS A 115 47.94 1.75 -2.91
N ARG A 116 47.82 0.85 -3.89
CA ARG A 116 48.93 0.42 -4.77
C ARG A 116 49.42 1.52 -5.71
N GLY A 117 48.53 2.43 -6.14
CA GLY A 117 48.90 3.58 -6.97
C GLY A 117 49.53 4.75 -6.20
N ARG A 118 49.47 4.74 -4.85
CA ARG A 118 50.04 5.80 -3.99
C ARG A 118 51.48 5.54 -3.54
N THR A 119 52.05 4.38 -3.85
CA THR A 119 53.40 3.97 -3.41
C THR A 119 54.49 4.22 -4.44
N VAL A 120 54.22 4.95 -5.53
CA VAL A 120 55.18 5.12 -6.65
C VAL A 120 55.78 6.53 -6.77
N ASP A 121 55.39 7.48 -5.93
CA ASP A 121 55.95 8.83 -5.92
C ASP A 121 56.53 9.17 -4.53
N ASN A 122 57.75 8.71 -4.25
CA ASN A 122 58.61 9.27 -3.20
C ASN A 122 60.09 9.04 -3.52
#